data_AF-A0A7C6F6R7-F1
#
_entry.id   AF-A0A7C6F6R7-F1
#
_cell.length_a   1.000
_cell.length_b   1.000
_cell.length_c   1.000
_cell.angle_alpha   90.00
_cell.angle_beta   90.00
_cell.angle_gamma   90.00
#
_symmetry.space_group_name_H-M   'P 1'
#
loop_
_entity.id
_entity.type
_entity.pdbx_description
1 polymer ?
#
loop_
_entity_poly.entity_id
_entity_poly.type
_entity_poly.pdbx_seq_one_letter_code
_entity_poly.pdbx_strand_id
1 'polypeptide(L)'
;MSGAFAAGIFVAILGALLWMRGPASGYAALDPLVKAAWGPLLGPSARTIVFVASPGHLFVRRLPGDSLEIEAGGRRIPGYELPPSTDLREWYFGRYPEIPGTKPYLIPTHNSLLWGDASGALAAVGLLARSGTPYEIVPERASTAFTLRDRNAVVFGRPEYSPAAELLLANKPMTIEYSAAARQFVIKVSCGSAAGKQYTDSAIEVGRPRDDNRYGLITVLSSGNQSRRTRTVLFSGLASTGTQAAAEFFCSGDSLRLLAAKFKAEGINGFPRSYQVLLRARAVAILPVDVEYVSHCVIER
;
A
#
# COMPACT_ATOMS: atom_id res chain seq x y z
N MET A 1 -59.02 -10.07 -26.69
CA MET A 1 -58.08 -10.42 -25.60
C MET A 1 -56.62 -10.52 -26.07
N SER A 2 -56.18 -9.72 -27.06
CA SER A 2 -54.86 -9.86 -27.70
C SER A 2 -53.91 -8.66 -27.47
N GLY A 3 -54.40 -7.52 -26.99
CA GLY A 3 -53.57 -6.32 -26.75
C GLY A 3 -52.78 -6.34 -25.44
N ALA A 4 -53.30 -6.99 -24.39
CA ALA A 4 -52.69 -6.97 -23.06
C ALA A 4 -51.41 -7.83 -22.97
N PHE A 5 -51.32 -8.91 -23.75
CA PHE A 5 -50.14 -9.78 -23.78
C PHE A 5 -48.96 -9.16 -24.52
N ALA A 6 -49.23 -8.42 -25.62
CA ALA A 6 -48.19 -7.74 -26.39
C ALA A 6 -47.56 -6.57 -25.61
N ALA A 7 -48.36 -5.82 -24.85
CA ALA A 7 -47.87 -4.74 -23.99
C ALA A 7 -47.00 -5.26 -22.84
N GLY A 8 -47.37 -6.40 -22.23
CA GLY A 8 -46.59 -7.02 -21.16
C GLY A 8 -45.20 -7.50 -21.61
N ILE A 9 -45.11 -8.07 -22.81
CA ILE A 9 -43.82 -8.51 -23.39
C ILE A 9 -42.93 -7.32 -23.72
N PHE A 10 -43.49 -6.22 -24.25
CA PHE A 10 -42.71 -5.02 -24.55
C PHE A 10 -42.15 -4.35 -23.28
N VAL A 11 -42.94 -4.30 -22.20
CA VAL A 11 -42.50 -3.77 -20.90
C VAL A 11 -41.45 -4.69 -20.25
N ALA A 12 -41.58 -6.01 -20.39
CA ALA A 12 -40.58 -6.96 -19.89
C ALA A 12 -39.25 -6.87 -20.66
N ILE A 13 -39.29 -6.69 -21.98
CA ILE A 13 -38.10 -6.50 -22.82
C ILE A 13 -37.46 -5.13 -22.56
N LEU A 14 -38.25 -4.06 -22.44
CA LEU A 14 -37.72 -2.75 -22.05
C LEU A 14 -37.13 -2.78 -20.63
N GLY A 15 -37.79 -3.46 -19.70
CA GLY A 15 -37.32 -3.66 -18.34
C GLY A 15 -36.00 -4.46 -18.30
N ALA A 16 -35.89 -5.53 -19.10
CA ALA A 16 -34.66 -6.30 -19.24
C ALA A 16 -33.54 -5.51 -19.95
N LEU A 17 -33.86 -4.68 -20.95
CA LEU A 17 -32.90 -3.80 -21.61
C LEU A 17 -32.47 -2.62 -20.73
N LEU A 18 -33.34 -2.10 -19.86
CA LEU A 18 -33.04 -1.07 -18.86
C LEU A 18 -32.35 -1.66 -17.62
N TRP A 19 -32.47 -2.96 -17.37
CA TRP A 19 -31.75 -3.66 -16.30
C TRP A 19 -30.39 -4.17 -16.77
N MET A 20 -30.25 -4.57 -18.05
CA MET A 20 -28.95 -4.77 -18.71
C MET A 20 -28.24 -3.44 -18.98
N ARG A 21 -28.99 -2.35 -19.23
CA ARG A 21 -28.56 -0.96 -19.05
C ARG A 21 -28.87 -0.49 -17.63
N GLY A 22 -28.60 -1.34 -16.64
CA GLY A 22 -28.56 -0.95 -15.24
C GLY A 22 -27.87 0.40 -15.17
N PRO A 23 -28.37 1.32 -14.32
CA PRO A 23 -28.04 2.72 -14.44
C PRO A 23 -26.54 2.85 -14.65
N ALA A 24 -26.14 3.67 -15.63
CA ALA A 24 -24.82 4.28 -15.58
C ALA A 24 -24.76 5.21 -14.34
N SER A 25 -25.09 4.67 -13.17
CA SER A 25 -25.00 5.32 -11.88
C SER A 25 -23.56 5.20 -11.47
N GLY A 26 -22.80 6.21 -11.87
CA GLY A 26 -21.78 6.75 -11.00
C GLY A 26 -20.41 6.10 -11.10
N TYR A 27 -19.92 5.81 -12.30
CA TYR A 27 -18.51 6.11 -12.52
C TYR A 27 -18.39 7.63 -12.53
N ALA A 28 -18.26 8.24 -11.34
CA ALA A 28 -17.80 9.61 -11.24
C ALA A 28 -16.56 9.68 -12.14
N ALA A 29 -16.61 10.51 -13.18
CA ALA A 29 -15.52 10.61 -14.13
C ALA A 29 -14.24 10.85 -13.32
N LEU A 30 -13.34 9.85 -13.30
CA LEU A 30 -12.13 9.96 -12.48
C LEU A 30 -11.42 11.26 -12.82
N ASP A 31 -10.92 11.95 -11.80
CA ASP A 31 -10.18 13.19 -11.96
C ASP A 31 -9.12 13.01 -13.08
N PRO A 32 -9.05 13.93 -14.07
CA PRO A 32 -8.13 13.80 -15.19
C PRO A 32 -6.66 13.62 -14.76
N LEU A 33 -6.25 14.20 -13.63
CA LEU A 33 -4.90 14.05 -13.09
C LEU A 33 -4.69 12.68 -12.47
N VAL A 34 -5.70 12.10 -11.82
CA VAL A 34 -5.66 10.69 -11.39
C VAL A 34 -5.48 9.78 -12.60
N LYS A 35 -6.26 10.00 -13.66
CA LYS A 35 -6.10 9.23 -14.91
C LYS A 35 -4.70 9.36 -15.50
N ALA A 36 -4.13 10.57 -15.53
CA ALA A 36 -2.80 10.83 -16.07
C ALA A 36 -1.67 10.21 -15.23
N ALA A 37 -1.75 10.33 -13.91
CA ALA A 37 -0.74 9.80 -12.98
C ALA A 37 -0.75 8.27 -12.93
N TRP A 38 -1.93 7.64 -12.94
CA TRP A 38 -2.04 6.19 -12.97
C TRP A 38 -1.79 5.60 -14.37
N GLY A 39 -2.18 6.33 -15.41
CA GLY A 39 -1.83 6.02 -16.80
C GLY A 39 -2.15 4.57 -17.19
N PRO A 40 -1.16 3.78 -17.64
CA PRO A 40 -1.37 2.40 -18.08
C PRO A 40 -1.98 1.46 -17.03
N LEU A 41 -1.92 1.81 -15.74
CA LEU A 41 -2.55 1.03 -14.67
C LEU A 41 -4.07 0.98 -14.77
N LEU A 42 -4.69 1.91 -15.51
CA LEU A 42 -6.14 2.02 -15.63
C LEU A 42 -6.62 1.62 -17.03
N GLY A 43 -7.83 1.07 -17.07
CA GLY A 43 -8.59 0.79 -18.27
C GLY A 43 -9.06 -0.66 -18.35
N PRO A 44 -10.05 -0.97 -19.20
CA PRO A 44 -10.64 -2.31 -19.27
C PRO A 44 -9.65 -3.41 -19.70
N SER A 45 -8.60 -3.03 -20.44
CA SER A 45 -7.53 -3.93 -20.87
C SER A 45 -6.32 -3.95 -19.92
N ALA A 46 -6.27 -3.04 -18.95
CA ALA A 46 -5.19 -2.99 -17.96
C ALA A 46 -5.42 -4.10 -16.92
N ARG A 47 -4.74 -5.24 -17.07
CA ARG A 47 -4.72 -6.27 -16.02
C ARG A 47 -3.68 -5.88 -14.98
N THR A 48 -4.14 -5.32 -13.86
CA THR A 48 -3.27 -4.78 -12.80
C THR A 48 -3.15 -5.75 -11.62
N ILE A 49 -1.93 -6.16 -11.30
CA ILE A 49 -1.67 -6.96 -10.10
C ILE A 49 -1.40 -6.04 -8.91
N VAL A 50 -2.01 -6.33 -7.76
CA VAL A 50 -1.80 -5.61 -6.51
C VAL A 50 -1.06 -6.53 -5.56
N PHE A 51 0.23 -6.26 -5.37
CA PHE A 51 1.11 -6.97 -4.45
C PHE A 51 1.12 -6.28 -3.10
N VAL A 52 0.76 -7.04 -2.07
CA VAL A 52 0.86 -6.57 -0.69
C VAL A 52 1.85 -7.46 0.05
N ALA A 53 2.95 -6.86 0.47
CA ALA A 53 3.98 -7.54 1.24
C ALA A 53 3.51 -7.75 2.69
N SER A 54 4.04 -8.80 3.32
CA SER A 54 3.68 -9.19 4.69
C SER A 54 4.98 -9.39 5.48
N PRO A 55 5.29 -8.50 6.45
CA PRO A 55 6.47 -8.71 7.28
C PRO A 55 6.36 -9.95 8.16
N GLY A 56 7.51 -10.38 8.67
CA GLY A 56 7.54 -11.38 9.73
C GLY A 56 6.95 -10.84 11.02
N HIS A 57 5.96 -11.55 11.55
CA HIS A 57 5.32 -11.23 12.82
C HIS A 57 5.44 -12.40 13.80
N LEU A 58 5.47 -12.06 15.10
CA LEU A 58 5.18 -12.98 16.18
C LEU A 58 3.80 -12.62 16.74
N PHE A 59 2.85 -13.54 16.69
CA PHE A 59 1.55 -13.34 17.33
C PHE A 59 1.47 -14.15 18.63
N VAL A 60 0.90 -13.55 19.67
CA VAL A 60 0.71 -14.24 20.95
C VAL A 60 -0.59 -15.02 20.89
N ARG A 61 -0.53 -16.35 21.01
CA ARG A 61 -1.71 -17.22 21.13
C ARG A 61 -1.69 -17.94 22.45
N ARG A 62 -2.87 -18.10 23.05
CA ARG A 62 -3.03 -18.89 24.26
C ARG A 62 -3.37 -20.32 23.89
N LEU A 63 -2.64 -21.24 24.47
CA LEU A 63 -2.80 -22.68 24.27
C LEU A 63 -2.80 -23.38 25.64
N PRO A 64 -3.34 -24.60 25.74
CA PRO A 64 -3.21 -25.43 26.95
C PRO A 64 -1.76 -25.46 27.45
N GLY A 65 -1.56 -25.35 28.76
CA GLY A 65 -0.23 -25.14 29.36
C GLY A 65 0.78 -26.29 29.19
N ASP A 66 0.32 -27.42 28.66
CA ASP A 66 1.07 -28.62 28.27
C ASP A 66 1.39 -28.67 26.76
N SER A 67 1.08 -27.61 26.00
CA SER A 67 1.37 -27.54 24.57
C SER A 67 2.88 -27.43 24.34
N LEU A 68 3.50 -28.54 23.91
CA LEU A 68 4.92 -28.59 23.52
C LEU A 68 5.13 -28.22 22.05
N GLU A 69 4.12 -28.43 21.22
CA GLU A 69 4.12 -28.13 19.78
C GLU A 69 2.98 -27.19 19.41
N ILE A 70 3.24 -26.33 18.42
CA ILE A 70 2.29 -25.35 17.91
C ILE A 70 2.22 -25.48 16.40
N GLU A 71 1.00 -25.41 15.84
CA GLU A 71 0.81 -25.27 14.41
C GLU A 71 1.03 -23.82 13.95
N ALA A 72 2.01 -23.62 13.08
CA ALA A 72 2.34 -22.35 12.46
C ALA A 72 2.52 -22.55 10.95
N GLY A 73 1.63 -21.97 10.14
CA GLY A 73 1.74 -22.04 8.67
C GLY A 73 1.72 -23.47 8.10
N GLY A 74 0.92 -24.36 8.71
CA GLY A 74 0.81 -25.76 8.30
C GLY A 74 1.97 -26.67 8.74
N ARG A 75 2.85 -26.19 9.63
CA ARG A 75 3.94 -26.97 10.24
C ARG A 75 3.82 -26.96 11.75
N ARG A 76 4.20 -28.07 12.39
CA ARG A 76 4.37 -28.12 13.85
C ARG A 76 5.78 -27.65 14.21
N ILE A 77 5.86 -26.70 15.13
CA ILE A 77 7.12 -26.14 15.64
C ILE A 77 7.10 -26.17 17.17
N PRO A 78 8.28 -26.14 17.84
CA PRO A 78 8.34 -25.99 19.29
C PRO A 78 7.57 -24.75 19.74
N GLY A 79 6.79 -24.91 20.81
CA GLY A 79 6.09 -23.79 21.43
C GLY A 79 7.05 -22.88 22.18
N TYR A 80 7.18 -21.63 21.74
CA TYR A 80 7.95 -20.61 22.46
C TYR A 80 7.04 -19.85 23.40
N GLU A 81 7.06 -20.18 24.69
CA GLU A 81 6.27 -19.43 25.69
C GLU A 81 6.70 -17.96 25.72
N LEU A 82 5.74 -17.04 25.87
CA LEU A 82 6.01 -15.64 26.10
C LEU A 82 6.80 -15.49 27.41
N PRO A 83 8.04 -14.96 27.39
CA PRO A 83 8.91 -14.99 28.56
C PRO A 83 8.25 -14.38 29.82
N PRO A 84 8.31 -15.08 30.97
CA PRO A 84 7.51 -14.77 32.16
C PRO A 84 7.86 -13.43 32.83
N SER A 85 9.04 -12.86 32.59
CA SER A 85 9.55 -11.66 33.27
C SER A 85 10.01 -10.61 32.25
N THR A 86 9.12 -10.21 31.35
CA THR A 86 9.43 -9.19 30.34
C THR A 86 8.37 -8.10 30.32
N ASP A 87 8.80 -6.87 30.03
CA ASP A 87 7.91 -5.74 29.74
C ASP A 87 6.87 -6.10 28.66
N LEU A 88 7.23 -7.01 27.74
CA LEU A 88 6.33 -7.54 26.72
C LEU A 88 5.15 -8.33 27.31
N ARG A 89 5.40 -9.11 28.37
CA ARG A 89 4.36 -9.85 29.09
C ARG A 89 3.40 -8.91 29.80
N GLU A 90 3.94 -7.90 30.50
CA GLU A 90 3.13 -6.86 31.15
C GLU A 90 2.31 -6.07 30.12
N TRP A 91 2.93 -5.67 29.01
CA TRP A 91 2.25 -4.99 27.90
C TRP A 91 1.08 -5.82 27.33
N TYR A 92 1.27 -7.13 27.20
CA TYR A 92 0.25 -8.04 26.68
C TYR A 92 -0.90 -8.24 27.66
N PHE A 93 -0.62 -8.58 28.92
CA PHE A 93 -1.67 -8.84 29.92
C PHE A 93 -2.36 -7.57 30.42
N GLY A 94 -1.76 -6.40 30.26
CA GLY A 94 -2.44 -5.12 30.43
C GLY A 94 -3.56 -4.85 29.41
N ARG A 95 -3.63 -5.63 28.31
CA ARG A 95 -4.65 -5.52 27.25
C ARG A 95 -5.57 -6.72 27.15
N TYR A 96 -5.06 -7.90 27.46
CA TYR A 96 -5.77 -9.16 27.30
C TYR A 96 -5.82 -9.90 28.64
N PRO A 97 -7.00 -10.14 29.23
CA PRO A 97 -7.13 -10.73 30.57
C PRO A 97 -6.58 -12.15 30.63
N GLU A 98 -6.01 -12.63 31.73
CA GLU A 98 -5.53 -14.02 31.83
C GLU A 98 -6.67 -15.05 31.70
N ILE A 99 -6.38 -16.22 31.12
CA ILE A 99 -7.33 -17.34 31.04
C ILE A 99 -6.73 -18.54 31.79
N PRO A 100 -7.41 -19.05 32.84
CA PRO A 100 -6.95 -20.21 33.59
C PRO A 100 -6.67 -21.43 32.70
N GLY A 101 -5.61 -22.17 33.03
CA GLY A 101 -5.22 -23.39 32.30
C GLY A 101 -4.53 -23.17 30.95
N THR A 102 -4.34 -21.91 30.53
CA THR A 102 -3.63 -21.57 29.29
C THR A 102 -2.31 -20.87 29.55
N LYS A 103 -1.39 -20.98 28.59
CA LYS A 103 -0.14 -20.22 28.55
C LYS A 103 -0.05 -19.41 27.26
N PRO A 104 0.53 -18.19 27.30
CA PRO A 104 0.79 -17.39 26.12
C PRO A 104 2.01 -17.92 25.35
N TYR A 105 1.87 -18.21 24.07
CA TYR A 105 2.94 -18.63 23.19
C TYR A 105 3.14 -17.66 22.04
N LEU A 106 4.40 -17.42 21.67
CA LEU A 106 4.83 -16.67 20.50
C LEU A 106 4.78 -17.60 19.28
N ILE A 107 3.93 -17.25 18.32
CA ILE A 107 3.77 -18.00 17.08
C ILE A 107 4.28 -17.15 15.90
N PRO A 108 5.29 -17.60 15.16
CA PRO A 108 5.73 -16.93 13.95
C PRO A 108 4.67 -17.01 12.85
N THR A 109 4.44 -15.90 12.16
CA THR A 109 3.53 -15.81 11.02
C THR A 109 4.07 -14.83 9.97
N HIS A 110 3.73 -15.09 8.71
CA HIS A 110 3.94 -14.19 7.58
C HIS A 110 2.61 -13.90 6.87
N ASN A 111 1.47 -14.07 7.56
CA ASN A 111 0.13 -13.87 6.97
C ASN A 111 -0.55 -12.57 7.44
N SER A 112 0.14 -11.77 8.24
CA SER A 112 -0.39 -10.50 8.75
C SER A 112 0.19 -9.35 7.95
N LEU A 113 -0.70 -8.48 7.47
CA LEU A 113 -0.33 -7.22 6.83
C LEU A 113 -0.19 -6.13 7.88
N LEU A 114 0.66 -5.14 7.62
CA LEU A 114 0.60 -3.91 8.40
C LEU A 114 -0.66 -3.13 8.03
N TRP A 115 -1.26 -2.45 9.02
CA TRP A 115 -2.52 -1.73 8.84
C TRP A 115 -2.46 -0.72 7.68
N GLY A 116 -1.39 0.07 7.60
CA GLY A 116 -1.27 1.08 6.56
C GLY A 116 -1.04 0.51 5.16
N ASP A 117 -0.38 -0.65 5.03
CA ASP A 117 -0.22 -1.33 3.75
C ASP A 117 -1.57 -1.87 3.26
N ALA A 118 -2.36 -2.46 4.15
CA ALA A 118 -3.71 -2.92 3.86
C ALA A 118 -4.66 -1.76 3.52
N SER A 119 -4.62 -0.66 4.29
CA SER A 119 -5.45 0.52 4.07
C SER A 119 -5.10 1.21 2.74
N GLY A 120 -3.80 1.35 2.44
CA GLY A 120 -3.34 1.86 1.15
C GLY A 120 -3.76 0.96 -0.03
N ALA A 121 -3.67 -0.36 0.15
CA ALA A 121 -4.14 -1.32 -0.86
C ALA A 121 -5.65 -1.19 -1.13
N LEU A 122 -6.46 -1.01 -0.09
CA LEU A 122 -7.89 -0.74 -0.22
C LEU A 122 -8.16 0.55 -0.99
N ALA A 123 -7.41 1.63 -0.74
CA ALA A 123 -7.55 2.88 -1.48
C ALA A 123 -7.23 2.69 -2.98
N ALA A 124 -6.11 2.03 -3.30
CA ALA A 124 -5.71 1.73 -4.66
C ALA A 124 -6.74 0.83 -5.38
N VAL A 125 -7.19 -0.25 -4.73
CA VAL A 125 -8.19 -1.18 -5.27
C VAL A 125 -9.53 -0.49 -5.49
N GLY A 126 -9.95 0.37 -4.55
CA GLY A 126 -11.17 1.17 -4.71
C GLY A 126 -11.10 2.08 -5.95
N LEU A 127 -9.94 2.67 -6.24
CA LEU A 127 -9.73 3.43 -7.46
C LEU A 127 -9.74 2.54 -8.72
N LEU A 128 -9.07 1.38 -8.69
CA LEU A 128 -9.08 0.42 -9.81
C LEU A 128 -10.51 -0.05 -10.11
N ALA A 129 -11.28 -0.41 -9.09
CA ALA A 129 -12.68 -0.80 -9.23
C ALA A 129 -13.55 0.32 -9.83
N ARG A 130 -13.41 1.56 -9.31
CA ARG A 130 -14.07 2.77 -9.85
C ARG A 130 -13.63 3.14 -11.27
N SER A 131 -12.52 2.60 -11.76
CA SER A 131 -12.07 2.83 -13.13
C SER A 131 -12.54 1.74 -14.11
N GLY A 132 -13.21 0.69 -13.61
CA GLY A 132 -13.54 -0.51 -14.40
C GLY A 132 -12.31 -1.34 -14.77
N THR A 133 -11.19 -1.18 -14.05
CA THR A 133 -9.94 -1.89 -14.32
C THR A 133 -9.97 -3.28 -13.67
N PRO A 134 -9.73 -4.37 -14.40
CA PRO A 134 -9.59 -5.69 -13.81
C PRO A 134 -8.30 -5.78 -12.97
N TYR A 135 -8.41 -6.29 -11.75
CA TYR A 135 -7.28 -6.43 -10.84
C TYR A 135 -7.25 -7.78 -10.12
N GLU A 136 -6.06 -8.17 -9.67
CA GLU A 136 -5.83 -9.36 -8.83
C GLU A 136 -5.01 -8.93 -7.61
N ILE A 137 -5.46 -9.27 -6.40
CA ILE A 137 -4.71 -9.02 -5.17
C ILE A 137 -3.98 -10.30 -4.79
N VAL A 138 -2.65 -10.21 -4.65
CA VAL A 138 -1.80 -11.35 -4.34
C VAL A 138 -0.89 -10.99 -3.16
N PRO A 139 -0.79 -11.84 -2.13
CA PRO A 139 0.22 -11.64 -1.10
C PRO A 139 1.60 -11.90 -1.71
N GLU A 140 2.55 -10.98 -1.51
CA GLU A 140 3.86 -11.07 -2.18
C GLU A 140 4.54 -12.42 -1.91
N ARG A 141 4.42 -12.95 -0.68
CA ARG A 141 5.02 -14.23 -0.29
C ARG A 141 4.55 -15.44 -1.10
N ALA A 142 3.41 -15.35 -1.79
CA ALA A 142 2.86 -16.42 -2.62
C ALA A 142 3.30 -16.29 -4.08
N SER A 143 4.12 -15.27 -4.40
CA SER A 143 4.57 -14.97 -5.74
C SER A 143 6.02 -14.48 -5.73
N THR A 144 6.53 -14.08 -6.89
CA THR A 144 7.88 -13.53 -7.02
C THR A 144 7.84 -12.20 -7.76
N ALA A 145 8.84 -11.34 -7.53
CA ALA A 145 8.97 -10.08 -8.26
C ALA A 145 9.01 -10.26 -9.79
N PHE A 146 9.43 -11.44 -10.28
CA PHE A 146 9.41 -11.77 -11.72
C PHE A 146 8.01 -11.77 -12.32
N THR A 147 6.98 -12.03 -11.51
CA THR A 147 5.60 -12.01 -11.97
C THR A 147 5.08 -10.59 -12.25
N LEU A 148 5.84 -9.55 -11.89
CA LEU A 148 5.55 -8.15 -12.25
C LEU A 148 6.05 -7.80 -13.66
N ARG A 149 6.91 -8.62 -14.26
CA ARG A 149 7.47 -8.36 -15.59
C ARG A 149 6.35 -8.29 -16.63
N ASP A 150 6.41 -7.26 -17.46
CA ASP A 150 5.44 -6.99 -18.53
C ASP A 150 3.98 -6.92 -18.05
N ARG A 151 3.76 -6.55 -16.78
CA ARG A 151 2.44 -6.33 -16.18
C ARG A 151 2.32 -4.98 -15.49
N ASN A 152 1.10 -4.47 -15.44
CA ASN A 152 0.76 -3.36 -14.59
C ASN A 152 0.75 -3.82 -13.14
N ALA A 153 1.40 -3.08 -12.25
CA ALA A 153 1.59 -3.49 -10.88
C ALA A 153 1.42 -2.33 -9.91
N VAL A 154 0.76 -2.62 -8.79
CA VAL A 154 0.78 -1.77 -7.59
C VAL A 154 1.41 -2.61 -6.49
N VAL A 155 2.47 -2.11 -5.86
CA VAL A 155 3.24 -2.83 -4.85
C VAL A 155 3.19 -2.06 -3.55
N PHE A 156 2.91 -2.75 -2.45
CA PHE A 156 2.93 -2.22 -1.09
C PHE A 156 3.99 -2.96 -0.30
N GLY A 157 4.96 -2.22 0.24
CA GLY A 157 5.99 -2.79 1.10
C GLY A 157 7.26 -1.96 1.12
N ARG A 158 8.29 -2.44 1.82
CA ARG A 158 9.61 -1.81 1.90
C ARG A 158 10.74 -2.84 1.83
N PRO A 159 11.98 -2.46 1.47
CA PRO A 159 13.08 -3.41 1.25
C PRO A 159 13.33 -4.39 2.40
N GLU A 160 13.06 -4.00 3.65
CA GLU A 160 13.22 -4.87 4.83
C GLU A 160 12.39 -6.17 4.77
N TYR A 161 11.21 -6.15 4.15
CA TYR A 161 10.30 -7.30 4.12
C TYR A 161 9.65 -7.58 2.75
N SER A 162 10.05 -6.84 1.72
CA SER A 162 9.52 -6.96 0.36
C SER A 162 10.66 -7.05 -0.66
N PRO A 163 10.97 -8.25 -1.17
CA PRO A 163 11.96 -8.43 -2.24
C PRO A 163 11.63 -7.63 -3.51
N ALA A 164 10.35 -7.46 -3.84
CA ALA A 164 9.93 -6.61 -4.94
C ALA A 164 10.26 -5.14 -4.66
N ALA A 165 9.98 -4.63 -3.47
CA ALA A 165 10.33 -3.25 -3.11
C ALA A 165 11.85 -3.02 -3.13
N GLU A 166 12.64 -3.98 -2.64
CA GLU A 166 14.10 -3.95 -2.71
C GLU A 166 14.59 -3.81 -4.16
N LEU A 167 14.11 -4.67 -5.06
CA LEU A 167 14.46 -4.62 -6.48
C LEU A 167 14.01 -3.34 -7.18
N LEU A 168 12.81 -2.85 -6.88
CA LEU A 168 12.24 -1.65 -7.51
C LEU A 168 12.95 -0.37 -7.06
N LEU A 169 13.41 -0.32 -5.80
CA LEU A 169 14.18 0.80 -5.26
C LEU A 169 15.69 0.70 -5.53
N ALA A 170 16.19 -0.47 -5.96
CA ALA A 170 17.59 -0.63 -6.30
C ALA A 170 18.04 0.41 -7.33
N ASN A 171 19.13 1.11 -7.02
CA ASN A 171 19.72 2.17 -7.85
C ASN A 171 18.77 3.31 -8.21
N LYS A 172 17.79 3.62 -7.35
CA LYS A 172 16.90 4.79 -7.51
C LYS A 172 17.39 5.98 -6.69
N PRO A 173 17.05 7.23 -7.08
CA PRO A 173 17.49 8.42 -6.36
C PRO A 173 16.99 8.53 -4.91
N MET A 174 15.85 7.93 -4.59
CA MET A 174 15.33 7.81 -3.23
C MET A 174 15.26 6.34 -2.83
N THR A 175 15.95 5.98 -1.74
CA THR A 175 16.05 4.61 -1.23
C THR A 175 15.71 4.55 0.26
N ILE A 176 15.16 3.42 0.70
CA ILE A 176 14.94 3.11 2.12
C ILE A 176 16.04 2.16 2.58
N GLU A 177 16.81 2.55 3.59
CA GLU A 177 17.90 1.74 4.12
C GLU A 177 18.14 2.02 5.61
N TYR A 178 18.79 1.07 6.29
CA TYR A 178 19.17 1.25 7.68
C TYR A 178 20.35 2.22 7.79
N SER A 179 20.23 3.25 8.63
CA SER A 179 21.31 4.19 8.95
C SER A 179 21.87 3.87 10.32
N ALA A 180 23.14 3.44 10.37
CA ALA A 180 23.83 3.19 11.62
C ALA A 180 23.95 4.46 12.49
N ALA A 181 24.12 5.63 11.86
CA ALA A 181 24.20 6.91 12.55
C ALA A 181 22.87 7.32 13.20
N ALA A 182 21.75 7.10 12.50
CA ALA A 182 20.41 7.38 13.04
C ALA A 182 19.86 6.23 13.90
N ARG A 183 20.50 5.05 13.86
CA ARG A 183 20.07 3.79 14.49
C ARG A 183 18.64 3.38 14.12
N GLN A 184 18.23 3.70 12.89
CA GLN A 184 16.89 3.42 12.35
C GLN A 184 16.91 3.45 10.82
N PHE A 185 15.82 3.01 10.21
CA PHE A 185 15.62 3.13 8.77
C PHE A 185 15.38 4.59 8.38
N VAL A 186 15.99 5.01 7.27
CA VAL A 186 15.88 6.35 6.71
C VAL A 186 15.55 6.29 5.23
N ILE A 187 14.95 7.37 4.71
CA ILE A 187 14.91 7.62 3.27
C ILE A 187 16.09 8.51 2.92
N LYS A 188 17.04 7.98 2.14
CA LYS A 188 18.13 8.78 1.57
C LYS A 188 17.69 9.36 0.24
N VAL A 189 18.03 10.63 0.01
CA VAL A 189 17.67 11.35 -1.22
C VAL A 189 18.93 11.84 -1.91
N SER A 190 19.14 11.47 -3.16
CA SER A 190 20.31 11.86 -3.96
C SER A 190 20.00 12.86 -5.08
N CYS A 191 18.76 13.35 -5.17
CA CYS A 191 18.37 14.29 -6.23
C CYS A 191 17.37 15.35 -5.76
N GLY A 192 17.12 16.34 -6.63
CA GLY A 192 16.16 17.42 -6.38
C GLY A 192 16.61 18.36 -5.25
N SER A 193 15.67 19.15 -4.74
CA SER A 193 15.92 20.14 -3.67
C SER A 193 16.31 19.52 -2.32
N ALA A 194 16.16 18.21 -2.18
CA ALA A 194 16.50 17.44 -0.99
C ALA A 194 17.74 16.56 -1.16
N ALA A 195 18.51 16.74 -2.24
CA ALA A 195 19.74 15.98 -2.47
C ALA A 195 20.71 16.07 -1.27
N GLY A 196 21.24 14.92 -0.84
CA GLY A 196 22.13 14.79 0.31
C GLY A 196 21.42 14.71 1.66
N LYS A 197 20.09 14.89 1.72
CA LYS A 197 19.32 14.77 2.97
C LYS A 197 18.93 13.33 3.27
N GLN A 198 18.75 13.05 4.56
CA GLN A 198 18.16 11.82 5.07
C GLN A 198 16.93 12.17 5.89
N TYR A 199 15.86 11.42 5.69
CA TYR A 199 14.60 11.60 6.41
C TYR A 199 14.33 10.39 7.27
N THR A 200 13.90 10.63 8.50
CA THR A 200 13.58 9.60 9.48
C THR A 200 12.25 9.93 10.15
N ASP A 201 11.52 8.90 10.58
CA ASP A 201 10.34 9.09 11.40
C ASP A 201 10.70 9.76 12.73
N SER A 202 9.78 10.54 13.29
CA SER A 202 9.95 11.08 14.64
C SER A 202 10.18 9.94 15.64
N ALA A 203 11.17 10.10 16.52
CA ALA A 203 11.36 9.19 17.63
C ALA A 203 10.13 9.24 18.55
N ILE A 204 9.66 8.08 19.00
CA ILE A 204 8.61 8.00 20.02
C ILE A 204 9.20 8.58 21.32
N GLU A 205 8.81 9.81 21.68
CA GLU A 205 9.12 10.37 22.98
C GLU A 205 8.10 9.86 24.01
N VAL A 206 8.59 9.17 25.05
CA VAL A 206 7.75 8.67 26.14
C VAL A 206 7.07 9.85 26.82
N GLY A 207 5.72 9.86 26.83
CA GLY A 207 4.91 10.86 27.55
C GLY A 207 4.39 12.03 26.73
N ARG A 208 4.65 12.10 25.41
CA ARG A 208 4.03 13.11 24.52
C ARG A 208 2.86 12.54 23.71
N PRO A 209 1.86 13.36 23.33
CA PRO A 209 0.85 12.97 22.35
C PRO A 209 1.54 12.48 21.07
N ARG A 210 1.03 11.39 20.49
CA ARG A 210 1.55 10.76 19.26
C ARG A 210 1.23 11.61 18.02
N ASP A 211 1.77 12.83 17.93
CA ASP A 211 1.87 13.58 16.68
C ASP A 211 3.24 13.26 16.07
N ASP A 212 3.32 12.15 15.35
CA ASP A 212 4.57 11.67 14.78
C ASP A 212 4.63 12.05 13.30
N ASN A 213 5.78 12.59 12.86
CA ASN A 213 6.07 12.69 11.44
C ASN A 213 6.43 11.29 10.92
N ARG A 214 5.68 10.83 9.93
CA ARG A 214 5.85 9.54 9.26
C ARG A 214 6.15 9.78 7.78
N TYR A 215 7.23 9.21 7.26
CA TYR A 215 7.60 9.43 5.87
C TYR A 215 7.12 8.30 4.95
N GLY A 216 6.55 8.71 3.81
CA GLY A 216 6.09 7.85 2.73
C GLY A 216 6.84 8.13 1.43
N LEU A 217 7.03 7.11 0.62
CA LEU A 217 7.70 7.16 -0.67
C LEU A 217 6.81 6.53 -1.73
N ILE A 218 6.49 7.32 -2.76
CA ILE A 218 5.85 6.84 -3.98
C ILE A 218 6.96 6.66 -5.02
N THR A 219 7.04 5.48 -5.65
CA THR A 219 7.94 5.23 -6.78
C THR A 219 7.12 4.76 -7.97
N VAL A 220 7.12 5.55 -9.05
CA VAL A 220 6.43 5.25 -10.30
C VAL A 220 7.48 4.89 -11.34
N LEU A 221 7.37 3.69 -11.91
CA LEU A 221 8.24 3.19 -12.97
C LEU A 221 7.39 2.81 -14.16
N SER A 222 7.72 3.31 -15.35
CA SER A 222 7.13 2.83 -16.60
C SER A 222 8.12 1.94 -17.33
N SER A 223 7.63 0.89 -17.97
CA SER A 223 8.40 0.01 -18.85
C SER A 223 7.65 -0.24 -20.16
N GLY A 224 8.36 -0.75 -21.17
CA GLY A 224 7.81 -1.03 -22.49
C GLY A 224 7.89 0.14 -23.48
N ASN A 225 7.48 -0.14 -24.72
CA ASN A 225 7.44 0.81 -25.83
C ASN A 225 6.04 1.47 -25.95
N GLN A 226 5.85 2.32 -26.96
CA GLN A 226 4.58 3.05 -27.15
C GLN A 226 3.36 2.12 -27.31
N SER A 227 3.53 0.90 -27.83
CA SER A 227 2.42 -0.04 -28.09
C SER A 227 2.09 -0.97 -26.92
N ARG A 228 3.05 -1.23 -26.02
CA ARG A 228 2.84 -2.13 -24.87
C ARG A 228 3.50 -1.55 -23.62
N ARG A 229 2.94 -0.43 -23.16
CA ARG A 229 3.43 0.29 -21.98
C ARG A 229 2.83 -0.30 -20.70
N THR A 230 3.69 -0.66 -19.77
CA THR A 230 3.31 -1.10 -18.42
C THR A 230 3.80 -0.11 -17.39
N ARG A 231 3.12 -0.06 -16.25
CA ARG A 231 3.49 0.80 -15.13
C ARG A 231 3.49 0.01 -13.83
N THR A 232 4.51 0.25 -13.03
CA THR A 232 4.61 -0.21 -11.65
C THR A 232 4.59 0.99 -10.73
N VAL A 233 3.71 0.98 -9.74
CA VAL A 233 3.70 1.96 -8.65
C VAL A 233 4.00 1.23 -7.34
N LEU A 234 5.07 1.62 -6.68
CA LEU A 234 5.45 1.15 -5.36
C LEU A 234 5.09 2.22 -4.33
N PHE A 235 4.32 1.81 -3.32
CA PHE A 235 4.09 2.56 -2.10
C PHE A 235 4.91 1.95 -0.97
N SER A 236 5.79 2.76 -0.41
CA SER A 236 6.67 2.37 0.71
C SER A 236 6.65 3.43 1.79
N GLY A 237 7.05 3.06 3.01
CA GLY A 237 7.18 4.00 4.12
C GLY A 237 8.11 3.48 5.22
N LEU A 238 8.62 4.40 6.03
CA LEU A 238 9.41 4.07 7.22
C LEU A 238 8.54 3.47 8.34
N ALA A 239 7.24 3.78 8.32
CA ALA A 239 6.18 3.09 9.05
C ALA A 239 4.99 2.82 8.12
N SER A 240 4.11 1.90 8.52
CA SER A 240 2.92 1.56 7.72
C SER A 240 2.03 2.78 7.43
N THR A 241 1.92 3.73 8.37
CA THR A 241 1.21 5.00 8.16
C THR A 241 1.80 5.83 7.01
N GLY A 242 3.12 5.79 6.82
CA GLY A 242 3.77 6.44 5.67
C GLY A 242 3.41 5.78 4.35
N THR A 243 3.33 4.45 4.31
CA THR A 243 2.83 3.71 3.13
C THR A 243 1.38 4.09 2.81
N GLN A 244 0.52 4.14 3.83
CA GLN A 244 -0.89 4.53 3.68
C GLN A 244 -1.01 5.94 3.10
N ALA A 245 -0.32 6.91 3.70
CA ALA A 245 -0.32 8.29 3.25
C ALA A 245 0.15 8.42 1.79
N ALA A 246 1.19 7.67 1.39
CA ALA A 246 1.66 7.63 0.01
C ALA A 246 0.61 7.13 -0.97
N ALA A 247 -0.10 6.05 -0.61
CA ALA A 247 -1.15 5.49 -1.44
C ALA A 247 -2.37 6.42 -1.57
N GLU A 248 -2.83 6.99 -0.44
CA GLU A 248 -3.96 7.92 -0.41
C GLU A 248 -3.65 9.22 -1.16
N PHE A 249 -2.45 9.77 -1.00
CA PHE A 249 -1.97 10.92 -1.77
C PHE A 249 -2.04 10.63 -3.27
N PHE A 250 -1.58 9.45 -3.70
CA PHE A 250 -1.59 9.10 -5.12
C PHE A 250 -2.98 8.76 -5.68
N CYS A 251 -3.95 8.46 -4.81
CA CYS A 251 -5.34 8.24 -5.18
C CYS A 251 -6.18 9.53 -5.21
N SER A 252 -5.63 10.65 -4.73
CA SER A 252 -6.33 11.94 -4.57
C SER A 252 -6.07 12.88 -5.74
N GLY A 253 -7.14 13.41 -6.34
CA GLY A 253 -7.05 14.42 -7.40
C GLY A 253 -6.40 15.72 -6.93
N ASP A 254 -6.70 16.16 -5.71
CA ASP A 254 -6.14 17.40 -5.14
C ASP A 254 -4.64 17.27 -4.88
N SER A 255 -4.22 16.14 -4.31
CA SER A 255 -2.81 15.81 -4.09
C SER A 255 -2.03 15.70 -5.40
N LEU A 256 -2.62 15.07 -6.42
CA LEU A 256 -2.02 14.99 -7.75
C LEU A 256 -1.98 16.34 -8.47
N ARG A 257 -2.91 17.26 -8.19
CA ARG A 257 -2.86 18.65 -8.68
C ARG A 257 -1.69 19.41 -8.07
N LEU A 258 -1.47 19.27 -6.77
CA LEU A 258 -0.28 19.79 -6.10
C LEU A 258 0.99 19.26 -6.76
N LEU A 259 1.09 17.95 -6.97
CA LEU A 259 2.26 17.32 -7.57
C LEU A 259 2.47 17.76 -9.03
N ALA A 260 1.41 17.81 -9.84
CA ALA A 260 1.47 18.31 -11.22
C ALA A 260 1.95 19.77 -11.29
N ALA A 261 1.55 20.61 -10.33
CA ALA A 261 2.06 21.98 -10.23
C ALA A 261 3.58 22.01 -9.92
N LYS A 262 4.09 21.08 -9.10
CA LYS A 262 5.54 20.96 -8.84
C LYS A 262 6.31 20.58 -10.11
N PHE A 263 5.82 19.60 -10.88
CA PHE A 263 6.43 19.25 -12.16
C PHE A 263 6.39 20.40 -13.18
N LYS A 264 5.26 21.11 -13.25
CA LYS A 264 5.11 22.27 -14.15
C LYS A 264 6.08 23.39 -13.81
N ALA A 265 6.35 23.64 -12.53
CA ALA A 265 7.34 24.63 -12.09
C ALA A 265 8.77 24.28 -12.55
N GLU A 266 9.05 23.01 -12.82
CA GLU A 266 10.32 22.52 -13.38
C GLU A 266 10.28 22.37 -14.92
N GLY A 267 9.25 22.91 -15.57
CA GLY A 267 9.07 22.86 -17.02
C GLY A 267 8.59 21.52 -17.56
N ILE A 268 8.09 20.62 -16.71
CA ILE A 268 7.56 19.31 -17.11
C ILE A 268 6.04 19.41 -17.25
N ASN A 269 5.54 19.14 -18.46
CA ASN A 269 4.10 19.11 -18.72
C ASN A 269 3.51 17.75 -18.34
N GLY A 270 2.68 17.71 -17.31
CA GLY A 270 2.02 16.48 -16.85
C GLY A 270 2.91 15.64 -15.93
N PHE A 271 2.72 14.32 -15.98
CA PHE A 271 3.46 13.36 -15.14
C PHE A 271 4.60 12.72 -15.94
N PRO A 272 5.84 12.72 -15.41
CA PRO A 272 6.96 12.02 -16.04
C PRO A 272 6.69 10.53 -16.24
N ARG A 273 7.43 9.87 -17.14
CA ARG A 273 7.36 8.42 -17.32
C ARG A 273 7.71 7.67 -16.03
N SER A 274 8.79 8.05 -15.37
CA SER A 274 9.28 7.42 -14.15
C SER A 274 9.77 8.48 -13.16
N TYR A 275 9.33 8.40 -11.90
CA TYR A 275 9.65 9.40 -10.87
C TYR A 275 9.41 8.84 -9.46
N GLN A 276 9.96 9.53 -8.46
CA GLN A 276 9.74 9.27 -7.04
C GLN A 276 9.23 10.52 -6.34
N VAL A 277 8.38 10.34 -5.34
CA VAL A 277 7.83 11.44 -4.53
C VAL A 277 7.96 11.07 -3.06
N LEU A 278 8.63 11.95 -2.32
CA LEU A 278 8.76 11.88 -0.87
C LEU A 278 7.66 12.72 -0.23
N LEU A 279 6.96 12.12 0.72
CA LEU A 279 5.89 12.73 1.49
C LEU A 279 6.19 12.66 2.98
N ARG A 280 5.65 13.63 3.71
CA ARG A 280 5.62 13.64 5.18
C ARG A 280 4.16 13.61 5.61
N ALA A 281 3.79 12.60 6.39
CA ALA A 281 2.49 12.51 7.01
C ALA A 281 2.59 12.87 8.49
N ARG A 282 1.71 13.73 8.96
CA ARG A 282 1.46 13.87 10.40
C ARG A 282 0.49 12.78 10.80
N ALA A 283 0.91 11.89 11.68
CA ALA A 283 0.11 10.78 12.16
C ALA A 283 -0.38 11.04 13.58
N VAL A 284 -1.66 10.75 13.84
CA VAL A 284 -2.20 10.59 15.19
C VAL A 284 -2.39 9.11 15.45
N ALA A 285 -1.62 8.59 16.41
CA ALA A 285 -1.49 7.15 16.65
C ALA A 285 -0.97 6.39 15.41
N ILE A 286 -1.85 5.70 14.67
CA ILE A 286 -1.49 4.95 13.45
C ILE A 286 -2.12 5.54 12.18
N LEU A 287 -2.92 6.59 12.32
CA LEU A 287 -3.71 7.15 11.23
C LEU A 287 -3.03 8.41 10.69
N PRO A 288 -2.83 8.53 9.35
CA PRO A 288 -2.39 9.77 8.76
C PRO A 288 -3.53 10.79 8.86
N VAL A 289 -3.24 11.98 9.39
CA VAL A 289 -4.23 13.07 9.56
C VAL A 289 -3.97 14.20 8.56
N ASP A 290 -2.70 14.41 8.21
CA ASP A 290 -2.30 15.38 7.20
C ASP A 290 -1.11 14.83 6.40
N VAL A 291 -1.04 15.17 5.12
CA VAL A 291 0.00 14.68 4.20
C VAL A 291 0.55 15.82 3.38
N GLU A 292 1.85 16.06 3.54
CA GLU A 292 2.58 17.12 2.88
C GLU A 292 3.56 16.56 1.85
N TYR A 293 3.64 17.24 0.71
CA TYR A 293 4.73 17.04 -0.25
C TYR A 293 6.06 17.55 0.32
N VAL A 294 7.12 16.74 0.23
CA VAL A 294 8.48 17.13 0.66
C VAL A 294 9.37 17.40 -0.54
N SER A 295 9.55 16.41 -1.41
CA SER A 295 10.43 16.50 -2.58
C SER A 295 10.04 15.45 -3.62
N HIS A 296 10.60 15.54 -4.82
CA HIS A 296 10.47 14.53 -5.84
C HIS A 296 11.77 14.35 -6.63
N CYS A 297 11.88 13.23 -7.30
CA CYS A 297 12.98 12.88 -8.19
C CYS A 297 12.41 12.41 -9.53
N VAL A 298 12.75 13.08 -10.62
CA VAL A 298 12.41 12.62 -11.97
C VAL A 298 13.49 11.65 -12.44
N ILE A 299 13.09 10.42 -12.76
CA ILE A 299 13.99 9.36 -13.25
C ILE A 299 14.00 9.35 -14.78
N GLU A 300 12.82 9.47 -15.39
CA GLU A 300 12.62 9.49 -16.84
C GLU A 300 11.46 10.42 -17.17
N ARG A 301 11.67 11.37 -18.09
CA ARG A 301 10.65 12.31 -18.55
C ARG A 301 9.59 11.62 -19.40
#